data_AF-A0A950L9K7-F1
#
_entry.id   AF-A0A950L9K7-F1
#
_cell.length_a   1.000
_cell.length_b   1.000
_cell.length_c   1.000
_cell.angle_alpha   90.00
_cell.angle_beta   90.00
_cell.angle_gamma   90.00
#
_symmetry.space_group_name_H-M   'P 1'
#
loop_
_entity.id
_entity.type
_entity.pdbx_description
1 polymer ?
#
loop_
_entity_poly.entity_id
_entity_poly.type
_entity_poly.pdbx_seq_one_letter_code
_entity_poly.pdbx_strand_id
1 'polypeptide(L)'
;MPHQLDWADLKYASELLKIDSVCTSFHLPIMIFDIIRQQVEILRRPLAAVVLSTVPRRYSPSLLLLHWHGFGAEERHRPPSAIGVARSVAPLPSSALQLNRRWGTLEEIDHEMLEAAWQLGAWDLVREEHRACSVIGASAQDALACRQAFGDNPFAPDDEGHLVAEAPERGELRDAAARVGYVRWAFRPVAASLWQEAGMDDSLLPDGRRLPPCPVAPRSTVGTQVSCSRYQLGRIDRVVLL
;
A
#
# COMPACT_ATOMS: atom_id res chain seq x y z
N MET A 1 -7.29 17.03 -31.60
CA MET A 1 -8.42 17.34 -30.69
C MET A 1 -8.31 16.42 -29.50
N PRO A 2 -8.20 16.92 -28.25
CA PRO A 2 -8.13 16.06 -27.10
C PRO A 2 -9.56 15.70 -26.68
N HIS A 3 -9.95 14.45 -26.88
CA HIS A 3 -11.23 13.94 -26.39
C HIS A 3 -11.00 13.20 -25.07
N GLN A 4 -11.59 13.82 -24.03
CA GLN A 4 -11.90 13.30 -22.70
C GLN A 4 -12.12 11.79 -22.66
N LEU A 5 -11.37 11.12 -21.78
CA LEU A 5 -11.76 9.87 -21.14
C LEU A 5 -13.14 10.09 -20.48
N ASP A 6 -14.09 9.19 -20.73
CA ASP A 6 -15.37 9.19 -20.02
C ASP A 6 -15.19 8.59 -18.62
N TRP A 7 -15.33 9.46 -17.62
CA TRP A 7 -15.15 9.21 -16.19
C TRP A 7 -16.35 8.50 -15.53
N ALA A 8 -17.40 8.15 -16.28
CA ALA A 8 -18.67 7.67 -15.73
C ALA A 8 -18.61 6.28 -15.08
N ASP A 9 -17.81 5.35 -15.61
CA ASP A 9 -17.79 3.96 -15.09
C ASP A 9 -16.91 3.78 -13.84
N LEU A 10 -15.87 4.59 -13.66
CA LEU A 10 -15.12 4.67 -12.40
C LEU A 10 -15.85 5.50 -11.35
N LYS A 11 -16.67 6.47 -11.77
CA LYS A 11 -17.66 7.10 -10.89
C LYS A 11 -18.72 6.10 -10.40
N TYR A 12 -19.12 5.11 -11.19
CA TYR A 12 -20.07 4.08 -10.74
C TYR A 12 -19.50 3.14 -9.67
N ALA A 13 -18.20 2.82 -9.74
CA ALA A 13 -17.52 2.11 -8.65
C ALA A 13 -17.36 3.00 -7.40
N SER A 14 -17.14 4.31 -7.59
CA SER A 14 -17.10 5.32 -6.54
C SER A 14 -18.48 5.64 -5.92
N GLU A 15 -19.58 5.50 -6.66
CA GLU A 15 -20.95 5.71 -6.16
C GLU A 15 -21.46 4.53 -5.32
N LEU A 16 -20.98 3.31 -5.58
CA LEU A 16 -21.22 2.17 -4.69
C LEU A 16 -20.43 2.26 -3.37
N LEU A 17 -19.43 3.14 -3.30
CA LEU A 17 -18.69 3.49 -2.07
C LEU A 17 -19.29 4.71 -1.32
N LYS A 18 -20.37 5.32 -1.84
CA LYS A 18 -21.11 6.44 -1.22
C LYS A 18 -22.36 6.01 -0.43
N ILE A 19 -22.48 4.74 -0.04
CA ILE A 19 -23.51 4.33 0.91
C ILE A 19 -23.02 4.63 2.33
N ASP A 20 -23.15 5.89 2.70
CA ASP A 20 -23.08 6.34 4.09
C ASP A 20 -24.34 5.90 4.85
N SER A 21 -24.12 5.54 6.12
CA SER A 21 -24.96 6.02 7.21
C SER A 21 -26.43 5.58 7.26
N VAL A 22 -26.70 4.29 7.52
CA VAL A 22 -27.78 3.87 8.45
C VAL A 22 -27.38 2.54 9.11
N CYS A 23 -26.78 2.60 10.29
CA CYS A 23 -26.99 1.65 11.39
C CYS A 23 -26.07 2.01 12.56
N THR A 24 -26.66 2.66 13.57
CA THR A 24 -26.06 2.88 14.87
C THR A 24 -25.92 1.53 15.57
N SER A 25 -24.76 0.90 15.44
CA SER A 25 -24.37 -0.27 16.24
C SER A 25 -22.85 -0.29 16.31
N PHE A 26 -22.31 -0.06 17.51
CA PHE A 26 -20.92 -0.26 17.93
C PHE A 26 -19.90 -0.35 16.78
N HIS A 27 -19.50 0.80 16.24
CA HIS A 27 -18.49 0.88 15.19
C HIS A 27 -17.13 0.53 15.82
N LEU A 28 -16.75 -0.75 15.74
CA LEU A 28 -15.35 -1.12 15.93
C LEU A 28 -14.53 -0.30 14.92
N PRO A 29 -13.38 0.27 15.32
CA PRO A 29 -12.54 1.01 14.40
C PRO A 29 -12.12 0.09 13.24
N ILE A 30 -12.46 0.45 12.01
CA ILE A 30 -12.05 -0.27 10.79
C ILE A 30 -10.52 -0.35 10.78
N MET A 31 -9.95 -1.54 10.77
CA MET A 31 -8.50 -1.76 10.79
C MET A 31 -7.92 -1.61 9.38
N ILE A 32 -6.62 -1.30 9.28
CA ILE A 32 -5.91 -1.26 7.98
C ILE A 32 -6.06 -2.60 7.23
N PHE A 33 -6.02 -3.72 7.96
CA PHE A 33 -6.27 -5.04 7.41
C PHE A 33 -7.60 -5.13 6.66
N ASP A 34 -8.69 -4.61 7.24
CA ASP A 34 -10.02 -4.68 6.63
C ASP A 34 -10.09 -3.90 5.32
N ILE A 35 -9.45 -2.73 5.28
CA ILE A 35 -9.34 -1.90 4.08
C ILE A 35 -8.61 -2.66 2.97
N ILE A 36 -7.45 -3.26 3.29
CA ILE A 36 -6.67 -4.03 2.32
C ILE A 36 -7.49 -5.23 1.83
N ARG A 37 -8.13 -5.98 2.74
CA ARG A 37 -8.96 -7.14 2.41
C ARG A 37 -10.09 -6.76 1.46
N GLN A 38 -10.78 -5.66 1.73
CA GLN A 38 -11.86 -5.16 0.87
C GLN A 38 -11.36 -4.84 -0.54
N GLN A 39 -10.21 -4.16 -0.67
CA GLN A 39 -9.62 -3.84 -1.97
C GLN A 39 -9.23 -5.11 -2.75
N VAL A 40 -8.65 -6.09 -2.07
CA VAL A 40 -8.31 -7.40 -2.66
C VAL A 40 -9.57 -8.11 -3.18
N GLU A 41 -10.66 -8.09 -2.41
CA GLU A 41 -11.94 -8.72 -2.78
C GLU A 41 -12.63 -8.03 -3.97
N ILE A 42 -12.52 -6.70 -4.06
CA ILE A 42 -13.07 -5.89 -5.15
C ILE A 42 -12.27 -6.11 -6.44
N LEU A 43 -10.94 -5.94 -6.38
CA LEU A 43 -10.11 -5.94 -7.58
C LEU A 43 -9.81 -7.35 -8.08
N ARG A 44 -9.79 -8.35 -7.19
CA ARG A 44 -9.48 -9.75 -7.52
C ARG A 44 -8.20 -9.87 -8.35
N ARG A 45 -7.16 -9.16 -7.90
CA ARG A 45 -5.81 -9.18 -8.48
C ARG A 45 -4.80 -9.57 -7.42
N PRO A 46 -3.73 -10.30 -7.79
CA PRO A 46 -2.67 -10.61 -6.85
C PRO A 46 -2.02 -9.35 -6.32
N LEU A 47 -1.92 -9.23 -5.00
CA LEU A 47 -1.26 -8.11 -4.34
C LEU A 47 0.25 -8.42 -4.25
N ALA A 48 1.07 -7.56 -4.84
CA ALA A 48 2.52 -7.70 -4.88
C ALA A 48 3.18 -7.12 -3.62
N ALA A 49 2.71 -5.96 -3.16
CA ALA A 49 3.22 -5.29 -1.97
C ALA A 49 2.19 -4.32 -1.40
N VAL A 50 2.33 -4.06 -0.10
CA VAL A 50 1.58 -3.03 0.63
C VAL A 50 2.59 -2.05 1.20
N VAL A 51 2.33 -0.76 0.98
CA VAL A 51 3.14 0.33 1.54
C VAL A 51 2.23 1.33 2.23
N LEU A 52 2.59 1.75 3.43
CA LEU A 52 1.94 2.86 4.12
C LEU A 52 2.98 3.96 4.35
N SER A 53 2.67 5.20 3.99
CA SER A 53 3.55 6.34 4.22
C SER A 53 2.83 7.44 4.97
N THR A 54 3.48 8.05 5.96
CA THR A 54 2.95 9.23 6.65
C THR A 54 4.06 10.19 7.06
N VAL A 55 3.66 11.39 7.44
CA VAL A 55 4.53 12.38 8.08
C VAL A 55 4.54 12.11 9.60
N PRO A 56 5.69 12.16 10.30
CA PRO A 56 5.79 11.88 11.74
C PRO A 56 5.22 13.03 12.61
N ARG A 57 3.97 13.42 12.36
CA ARG A 57 3.21 14.43 13.08
C ARG A 57 1.86 13.84 13.44
N ARG A 58 1.52 13.86 14.74
CA ARG A 58 0.26 13.30 15.26
C ARG A 58 -0.93 13.70 14.40
N TYR A 59 -1.83 12.74 14.17
CA TYR A 59 -3.05 12.93 13.37
C TYR A 59 -2.84 13.34 11.91
N SER A 60 -1.62 13.18 11.36
CA SER A 60 -1.42 13.41 9.93
C SER A 60 -2.06 12.27 9.12
N PRO A 61 -2.63 12.56 7.94
CA PRO A 61 -3.10 11.51 7.05
C PRO A 61 -1.98 10.52 6.71
N SER A 62 -2.36 9.27 6.44
CA SER A 62 -1.44 8.26 5.90
C SER A 62 -1.87 7.90 4.49
N LEU A 63 -0.91 7.62 3.62
CA LEU A 63 -1.15 7.13 2.27
C LEU A 63 -0.88 5.63 2.22
N LEU A 64 -1.93 4.84 1.96
CA LEU A 64 -1.84 3.41 1.71
C LEU A 64 -1.72 3.16 0.21
N LEU A 65 -0.60 2.57 -0.20
CA LEU A 65 -0.33 2.13 -1.56
C LEU A 65 -0.45 0.60 -1.63
N LEU A 66 -1.27 0.13 -2.57
CA LEU A 66 -1.44 -1.28 -2.90
C LEU A 66 -0.84 -1.51 -4.29
N HIS A 67 0.28 -2.24 -4.33
CA HIS A 67 0.95 -2.58 -5.56
C HIS A 67 0.40 -3.90 -6.08
N TRP A 68 -0.31 -3.87 -7.20
CA TRP A 68 -0.89 -5.06 -7.82
C TRP A 68 0.11 -5.69 -8.78
N HIS A 69 0.11 -7.03 -8.85
CA HIS A 69 0.80 -7.73 -9.91
C HIS A 69 -0.17 -8.08 -11.05
N GLY A 70 0.33 -7.98 -12.27
CA GLY A 70 -0.33 -8.45 -13.48
C GLY A 70 -0.41 -7.35 -14.51
N PHE A 71 -0.93 -7.73 -15.67
CA PHE A 71 -1.15 -6.81 -16.76
C PHE A 71 -2.64 -6.67 -17.02
N GLY A 72 -3.09 -5.43 -17.16
CA GLY A 72 -4.41 -5.12 -17.69
C GLY A 72 -4.40 -5.29 -19.20
N ALA A 73 -5.49 -5.86 -19.73
CA ALA A 73 -5.77 -5.72 -21.14
C ALA A 73 -6.51 -4.40 -21.37
N GLU A 74 -6.02 -3.56 -22.28
CA GLU A 74 -6.81 -2.46 -22.86
C GLU A 74 -7.92 -3.03 -23.76
N GLU A 75 -8.90 -3.73 -23.18
CA GLU A 75 -9.95 -4.41 -23.96
C GLU A 75 -11.12 -3.47 -24.33
N ARG A 76 -11.30 -2.33 -23.66
CA ARG A 76 -12.64 -1.74 -23.56
C ARG A 76 -13.03 -0.65 -24.57
N HIS A 77 -12.16 -0.27 -25.50
CA HIS A 77 -12.51 0.77 -26.49
C HIS A 77 -12.15 0.45 -27.95
N ARG A 78 -11.77 -0.79 -28.27
CA ARG A 78 -11.46 -1.14 -29.66
C ARG A 78 -12.69 -1.77 -30.33
N PRO A 79 -13.23 -1.18 -31.42
CA PRO A 79 -14.22 -1.88 -32.22
C PRO A 79 -13.61 -3.20 -32.72
N PRO A 80 -14.43 -4.26 -32.93
CA PRO A 80 -13.97 -5.57 -33.38
C PRO A 80 -13.58 -5.54 -34.85
N SER A 81 -12.54 -4.80 -35.20
CA SER A 81 -12.03 -4.71 -36.57
C SER A 81 -10.61 -4.14 -36.62
N ALA A 82 -9.62 -4.97 -36.31
CA ALA A 82 -8.32 -4.95 -36.98
C ALA A 82 -7.61 -6.28 -36.70
N ILE A 83 -7.75 -7.23 -37.61
CA ILE A 83 -6.91 -8.44 -37.62
C ILE A 83 -5.46 -7.94 -37.73
N GLY A 84 -4.62 -8.21 -36.72
CA GLY A 84 -3.17 -7.99 -36.78
C GLY A 84 -2.58 -6.87 -35.91
N VAL A 85 -3.37 -6.15 -35.09
CA VAL A 85 -2.80 -5.21 -34.10
C VAL A 85 -2.59 -5.93 -32.78
N ALA A 86 -1.35 -6.02 -32.31
CA ALA A 86 -1.01 -6.61 -31.03
C ALA A 86 -1.79 -5.94 -29.89
N ARG A 87 -2.37 -6.76 -29.02
CA ARG A 87 -3.05 -6.32 -27.80
C ARG A 87 -2.06 -5.53 -26.95
N SER A 88 -2.34 -4.27 -26.67
CA SER A 88 -1.55 -3.48 -25.72
C SER A 88 -1.78 -4.06 -24.33
N VAL A 89 -0.71 -4.62 -23.76
CA VAL A 89 -0.67 -5.21 -22.44
C VAL A 89 0.03 -4.19 -21.55
N ALA A 90 -0.72 -3.51 -20.69
CA ALA A 90 -0.18 -2.49 -19.79
C ALA A 90 -0.10 -3.05 -18.35
N PRO A 91 0.92 -2.68 -17.55
CA PRO A 91 0.95 -3.02 -16.14
C PRO A 91 -0.32 -2.53 -15.42
N LEU A 92 -0.81 -3.29 -14.45
CA LEU A 92 -1.92 -2.81 -13.62
C LEU A 92 -1.45 -1.59 -12.79
N PRO A 93 -2.23 -0.49 -12.77
CA PRO A 93 -1.91 0.63 -11.92
C PRO A 93 -2.00 0.24 -10.44
N SER A 94 -1.16 0.82 -9.62
CA SER A 94 -1.27 0.69 -8.15
C SER A 94 -2.51 1.43 -7.66
N SER A 95 -3.02 1.08 -6.47
CA SER A 95 -4.07 1.85 -5.81
C SER A 95 -3.48 2.69 -4.69
N ALA A 96 -3.92 3.95 -4.57
CA ALA A 96 -3.58 4.86 -3.48
C ALA A 96 -4.85 5.25 -2.71
N LEU A 97 -4.83 5.07 -1.39
CA LEU A 97 -5.93 5.41 -0.48
C LEU A 97 -5.41 6.32 0.62
N GLN A 98 -6.05 7.46 0.84
CA GLN A 98 -5.76 8.30 2.00
C GLN A 98 -6.53 7.82 3.22
N LEU A 99 -5.81 7.55 4.30
CA LEU A 99 -6.35 7.15 5.59
C LEU A 99 -6.29 8.32 6.56
N ASN A 100 -7.46 8.87 6.89
CA ASN A 100 -7.65 9.97 7.83
C ASN A 100 -7.91 9.47 9.26
N ARG A 101 -7.16 8.46 9.70
CA ARG A 101 -7.32 7.85 11.02
C ARG A 101 -6.59 8.65 12.08
N ARG A 102 -7.18 8.70 13.28
CA ARG A 102 -6.54 9.35 14.43
C ARG A 102 -5.53 8.40 15.05
N TRP A 103 -4.27 8.79 15.02
CA TRP A 103 -3.18 8.12 15.73
C TRP A 103 -2.40 9.16 16.54
N GLY A 104 -2.05 8.80 17.77
CA GLY A 104 -1.29 9.65 18.70
C GLY A 104 0.21 9.37 18.68
N THR A 105 0.59 8.16 18.28
CA THR A 105 1.97 7.65 18.29
C THR A 105 2.23 6.81 17.03
N LEU A 106 3.49 6.67 16.62
CA LEU A 106 3.84 5.84 15.47
C LEU A 106 3.74 4.34 15.81
N GLU A 107 3.84 4.01 17.09
CA GLU A 107 3.66 2.68 17.66
C GLU A 107 2.22 2.17 17.45
N GLU A 108 1.22 3.07 17.42
CA GLU A 108 -0.15 2.72 17.02
C GLU A 108 -0.23 2.31 15.54
N ILE A 109 0.48 3.02 14.64
CA ILE A 109 0.56 2.66 13.22
C ILE A 109 1.33 1.34 13.04
N ASP A 110 2.44 1.17 13.76
CA ASP A 110 3.18 -0.10 13.79
C ASP A 110 2.26 -1.25 14.17
N HIS A 111 1.45 -1.09 15.21
CA HIS A 111 0.52 -2.13 15.64
C HIS A 111 -0.47 -2.51 14.53
N GLU A 112 -1.09 -1.52 13.88
CA GLU A 112 -2.04 -1.79 12.81
C GLU A 112 -1.40 -2.42 11.56
N MET A 113 -0.19 -1.97 11.21
CA MET A 113 0.57 -2.53 10.10
C MET A 113 1.08 -3.94 10.41
N LEU A 114 1.47 -4.21 11.66
CA LEU A 114 1.84 -5.55 12.14
C LEU A 114 0.66 -6.50 12.11
N GLU A 115 -0.52 -6.07 12.56
CA GLU A 115 -1.76 -6.86 12.45
C GLU A 115 -2.09 -7.18 10.99
N ALA A 116 -2.03 -6.19 10.10
CA ALA A 116 -2.30 -6.39 8.67
C ALA A 116 -1.27 -7.33 8.03
N ALA A 117 0.03 -7.09 8.26
CA ALA A 117 1.11 -7.92 7.71
C ALA A 117 1.03 -9.36 8.22
N TRP A 118 0.77 -9.54 9.52
CA TRP A 118 0.62 -10.85 10.15
C TRP A 118 -0.54 -11.64 9.56
N GLN A 119 -1.74 -11.05 9.55
CA GLN A 119 -2.95 -11.71 9.06
C GLN A 119 -2.90 -11.99 7.55
N LEU A 120 -2.18 -11.17 6.77
CA LEU A 120 -1.91 -11.42 5.35
C LEU A 120 -0.72 -12.36 5.09
N GLY A 121 -0.12 -12.92 6.14
CA GLY A 121 0.91 -13.95 6.04
C GLY A 121 2.30 -13.43 5.67
N ALA A 122 2.56 -12.13 5.74
CA ALA A 122 3.88 -11.58 5.41
C ALA A 122 4.98 -12.21 6.27
N TRP A 123 6.18 -12.42 5.71
CA TRP A 123 7.35 -12.89 6.46
C TRP A 123 7.99 -11.79 7.30
N ASP A 124 8.00 -10.57 6.78
CA ASP A 124 8.53 -9.41 7.46
C ASP A 124 7.71 -8.16 7.18
N LEU A 125 7.77 -7.23 8.14
CA LEU A 125 7.35 -5.84 7.98
C LEU A 125 8.57 -4.96 8.16
N VAL A 126 8.83 -4.07 7.21
CA VAL A 126 9.93 -3.11 7.28
C VAL A 126 9.36 -1.72 7.56
N ARG A 127 9.84 -1.09 8.64
CA ARG A 127 9.61 0.33 8.95
C ARG A 127 10.88 1.11 8.64
N GLU A 128 10.77 2.15 7.83
CA GLU A 128 11.86 3.08 7.54
C GLU A 128 11.47 4.49 7.97
N GLU A 129 12.34 5.11 8.78
CA GLU A 129 12.24 6.51 9.18
C GLU A 129 13.20 7.30 8.29
N HIS A 130 12.70 8.31 7.60
CA HIS A 130 13.48 9.15 6.68
C HIS A 130 13.48 10.61 7.12
N ARG A 131 14.65 11.24 7.00
CA ARG A 131 14.80 12.69 7.15
C ARG A 131 14.10 13.45 6.01
N ALA A 132 13.98 14.76 6.18
CA ALA A 132 13.51 15.66 5.12
C ALA A 132 14.32 15.47 3.83
N CYS A 133 13.62 15.46 2.69
CA CYS A 133 14.19 15.15 1.37
C CYS A 133 14.37 16.38 0.48
N SER A 134 13.93 17.57 0.93
CA SER A 134 14.09 18.85 0.21
C SER A 134 15.05 19.84 0.91
N VAL A 135 15.94 19.33 1.77
CA VAL A 135 16.94 20.15 2.49
C VAL A 135 18.27 20.18 1.74
N ILE A 136 19.07 21.24 1.96
CA ILE A 136 20.43 21.34 1.44
C ILE A 136 21.23 20.13 1.95
N GLY A 137 21.84 19.37 1.04
CA GLY A 137 22.58 18.14 1.34
C GLY A 137 21.76 16.84 1.27
N ALA A 138 20.47 16.90 0.93
CA ALA A 138 19.71 15.72 0.54
C ALA A 138 20.22 15.19 -0.82
N SER A 139 20.38 13.87 -0.94
CA SER A 139 20.82 13.28 -2.20
C SER A 139 19.67 13.23 -3.21
N ALA A 140 19.98 13.15 -4.51
CA ALA A 140 18.96 12.91 -5.53
C ALA A 140 18.18 11.60 -5.28
N GLN A 141 18.85 10.60 -4.67
CA GLN A 141 18.24 9.34 -4.25
C GLN A 141 17.24 9.53 -3.10
N ASP A 142 17.56 10.38 -2.12
CA ASP A 142 16.64 10.70 -1.01
C ASP A 142 15.37 11.36 -1.55
N ALA A 143 15.53 12.31 -2.48
CA ALA A 143 14.40 12.99 -3.12
C ALA A 143 13.56 12.05 -3.98
N LEU A 144 14.18 11.09 -4.70
CA LEU A 144 13.48 10.08 -5.47
C LEU A 144 12.69 9.12 -4.58
N ALA A 145 13.34 8.58 -3.54
CA ALA A 145 12.70 7.67 -2.59
C ALA A 145 11.50 8.31 -1.89
N CYS A 146 11.63 9.59 -1.53
CA CYS A 146 10.57 10.43 -0.97
C CYS A 146 9.37 10.53 -1.91
N ARG A 147 9.58 10.85 -3.19
CA ARG A 147 8.50 10.90 -4.19
C ARG A 147 7.81 9.54 -4.37
N GLN A 148 8.59 8.46 -4.47
CA GLN A 148 8.08 7.10 -4.62
C GLN A 148 7.27 6.63 -3.40
N ALA A 149 7.66 7.04 -2.19
CA ALA A 149 6.91 6.73 -0.98
C ALA A 149 5.49 7.31 -0.99
N PHE A 150 5.23 8.35 -1.79
CA PHE A 150 3.91 8.96 -1.98
C PHE A 150 3.30 8.67 -3.37
N GLY A 151 3.80 7.62 -4.04
CA GLY A 151 3.18 7.05 -5.24
C GLY A 151 3.60 7.68 -6.57
N ASP A 152 4.60 8.55 -6.61
CA ASP A 152 5.08 9.12 -7.88
C ASP A 152 5.84 8.08 -8.73
N ASN A 153 5.65 8.11 -10.04
CA ASN A 153 6.36 7.24 -10.98
C ASN A 153 7.74 7.81 -11.31
N PRO A 154 8.84 7.08 -11.03
CA PRO A 154 10.19 7.57 -11.27
C PRO A 154 10.54 7.68 -12.77
N PHE A 155 9.85 6.94 -13.64
CA PHE A 155 10.12 6.88 -15.08
C PHE A 155 9.22 7.81 -15.89
N ALA A 156 8.09 8.22 -15.33
CA ALA A 156 7.16 9.16 -15.94
C ALA A 156 6.49 10.02 -14.84
N PRO A 157 7.19 11.05 -14.33
CA PRO A 157 6.72 11.84 -13.18
C PRO A 157 5.42 12.62 -13.44
N ASP A 158 5.14 12.92 -14.71
CA ASP A 158 3.93 13.63 -15.15
C ASP A 158 2.78 12.68 -15.56
N ASP A 159 3.02 11.36 -15.53
CA ASP A 159 2.02 10.34 -15.79
C ASP A 159 1.39 9.92 -14.46
N GLU A 160 0.08 10.13 -14.32
CA GLU A 160 -0.71 9.69 -13.17
C GLU A 160 -1.45 8.37 -13.46
N GLY A 161 -1.36 7.87 -14.70
CA GLY A 161 -2.06 6.66 -15.16
C GLY A 161 -1.58 5.37 -14.49
N HIS A 162 -0.41 5.38 -13.82
CA HIS A 162 0.11 4.26 -13.05
C HIS A 162 -0.51 4.14 -11.64
N LEU A 163 -1.33 5.10 -11.22
CA LEU A 163 -1.91 5.16 -9.88
C LEU A 163 -3.39 5.54 -9.90
N VAL A 164 -4.24 4.63 -9.43
CA VAL A 164 -5.65 4.96 -9.12
C VAL A 164 -5.70 5.52 -7.70
N ALA A 165 -5.93 6.82 -7.57
CA ALA A 165 -5.84 7.53 -6.29
C ALA A 165 -7.20 8.01 -5.76
N GLU A 166 -7.57 7.51 -4.59
CA GLU A 166 -8.58 8.08 -3.69
C GLU A 166 -7.85 8.78 -2.53
N ALA A 167 -6.99 9.74 -2.88
CA ALA A 167 -6.10 10.43 -1.96
C ALA A 167 -6.00 11.92 -2.30
N PRO A 168 -7.00 12.74 -1.91
CA PRO A 168 -7.07 14.14 -2.31
C PRO A 168 -5.87 14.96 -1.80
N GLU A 169 -5.30 14.64 -0.64
CA GLU A 169 -4.18 15.36 -0.03
C GLU A 169 -2.82 14.71 -0.34
N ARG A 170 -2.73 13.78 -1.31
CA ARG A 170 -1.49 13.07 -1.64
C ARG A 170 -0.31 14.01 -1.91
N GLY A 171 -0.54 15.05 -2.73
CA GLY A 171 0.48 16.04 -3.07
C GLY A 171 0.92 16.86 -1.86
N GLU A 172 -0.03 17.32 -1.04
CA GLU A 172 0.27 18.09 0.18
C GLU A 172 1.04 17.25 1.21
N LEU A 173 0.67 15.98 1.35
CA LEU A 173 1.34 15.03 2.24
C LEU A 173 2.77 14.76 1.79
N ARG A 174 2.99 14.56 0.47
CA ARG A 174 4.33 14.43 -0.12
C ARG A 174 5.18 15.67 0.13
N ASP A 175 4.62 16.86 -0.09
CA ASP A 175 5.35 18.11 0.07
C ASP A 175 5.68 18.37 1.55
N ALA A 176 4.77 18.00 2.46
CA ALA A 176 5.04 18.02 3.90
C ALA A 176 6.17 17.06 4.27
N ALA A 177 6.11 15.81 3.80
CA ALA A 177 7.16 14.81 3.98
C ALA A 177 8.52 15.29 3.46
N ALA A 178 8.53 15.99 2.34
CA ALA A 178 9.76 16.53 1.78
C ALA A 178 10.44 17.55 2.72
N ARG A 179 9.65 18.34 3.44
CA ARG A 179 10.14 19.36 4.38
C ARG A 179 10.51 18.81 5.75
N VAL A 180 9.82 17.80 6.24
CA VAL A 180 9.94 17.38 7.67
C VAL A 180 10.38 15.93 7.85
N GLY A 181 10.49 15.16 6.78
CA GLY A 181 10.71 13.72 6.81
C GLY A 181 9.41 12.92 6.80
N TYR A 182 9.55 11.61 6.65
CA TYR A 182 8.43 10.68 6.58
C TYR A 182 8.79 9.33 7.19
N VAL A 183 7.77 8.54 7.50
CA VAL A 183 7.91 7.15 7.92
C VAL A 183 7.14 6.28 6.95
N ARG A 184 7.77 5.17 6.56
CA ARG A 184 7.22 4.20 5.62
C ARG A 184 7.19 2.82 6.25
N TRP A 185 6.07 2.13 6.09
CA TRP A 185 5.94 0.70 6.37
C TRP A 185 5.74 -0.03 5.06
N ALA A 186 6.43 -1.16 4.87
CA ALA A 186 6.29 -1.98 3.69
C ALA A 186 6.32 -3.46 4.04
N PHE A 187 5.42 -4.24 3.44
CA PHE A 187 5.45 -5.70 3.50
C PHE A 187 4.93 -6.34 2.21
N ARG A 188 5.23 -7.62 2.06
CA ARG A 188 4.76 -8.46 0.95
C ARG A 188 3.80 -9.50 1.51
N PRO A 189 2.50 -9.43 1.20
CA PRO A 189 1.53 -10.40 1.72
C PRO A 189 1.79 -11.77 1.10
N VAL A 190 1.46 -12.86 1.78
CA VAL A 190 1.45 -14.21 1.18
C VAL A 190 0.03 -14.55 0.70
N ALA A 191 -0.99 -14.23 1.50
CA ALA A 191 -2.38 -14.38 1.09
C ALA A 191 -2.73 -13.46 -0.10
N ALA A 192 -3.51 -14.00 -1.05
CA ALA A 192 -3.95 -13.28 -2.25
C ALA A 192 -2.82 -12.60 -3.05
N SER A 193 -1.65 -13.24 -3.09
CA SER A 193 -0.41 -12.68 -3.65
C SER A 193 0.29 -13.68 -4.57
N LEU A 194 1.43 -13.27 -5.14
CA LEU A 194 2.35 -14.16 -5.85
C LEU A 194 3.34 -14.92 -4.95
N TRP A 195 3.34 -14.63 -3.65
CA TRP A 195 4.42 -15.03 -2.75
C TRP A 195 4.16 -16.38 -2.06
N GLN A 196 3.10 -17.11 -2.42
CA GLN A 196 2.72 -18.38 -1.77
C GLN A 196 3.82 -19.45 -1.79
N GLU A 197 4.69 -19.43 -2.80
CA GLU A 197 5.78 -20.40 -2.96
C GLU A 197 7.15 -19.83 -2.55
N ALA A 198 7.23 -18.57 -2.13
CA ALA A 198 8.50 -17.86 -1.98
C ALA A 198 9.28 -18.20 -0.69
N GLY A 199 8.77 -19.08 0.16
CA GLY A 199 9.44 -19.49 1.39
C GLY A 199 8.67 -20.55 2.19
N MET A 200 9.38 -21.21 3.09
CA MET A 200 8.77 -22.09 4.09
C MET A 200 8.35 -21.27 5.31
N ASP A 201 7.13 -21.47 5.79
CA ASP A 201 6.62 -20.85 7.01
C ASP A 201 5.59 -21.76 7.66
N ASP A 202 5.95 -22.34 8.80
CA ASP A 202 5.11 -23.29 9.52
C ASP A 202 3.93 -22.59 10.24
N SER A 203 3.94 -21.26 10.32
CA SER A 203 2.90 -20.48 10.98
C SER A 203 1.71 -20.11 10.08
N LEU A 204 1.81 -20.37 8.77
CA LEU A 204 0.76 -20.04 7.81
C LEU A 204 -0.36 -21.08 7.79
N LEU A 205 -1.60 -20.60 7.67
CA LEU A 205 -2.76 -21.40 7.29
C LEU A 205 -2.67 -21.80 5.80
N PRO A 206 -3.46 -22.80 5.35
CA PRO A 206 -3.44 -23.23 3.95
C PRO A 206 -3.77 -22.15 2.91
N ASP A 207 -4.46 -21.08 3.31
CA ASP A 207 -4.78 -19.93 2.46
C ASP A 207 -3.69 -18.83 2.47
N GLY A 208 -2.57 -19.10 3.15
CA GLY A 208 -1.46 -18.16 3.31
C GLY A 208 -1.70 -17.05 4.33
N ARG A 209 -2.73 -17.17 5.19
CA ARG A 209 -3.02 -16.20 6.26
C ARG A 209 -2.51 -16.67 7.61
N ARG A 210 -2.62 -15.81 8.63
CA ARG A 210 -2.45 -16.17 10.05
C ARG A 210 -3.62 -15.67 10.88
N LEU A 211 -3.88 -16.33 12.00
CA LEU A 211 -4.92 -15.92 12.95
C LEU A 211 -4.41 -14.75 13.81
N PRO A 212 -5.24 -13.73 14.10
CA PRO A 212 -4.88 -12.67 15.04
C PRO A 212 -4.81 -13.20 16.49
N PRO A 213 -4.14 -12.48 17.41
CA PRO A 213 -3.39 -11.25 17.17
C PRO A 213 -1.98 -11.52 16.63
N CYS A 214 -1.35 -10.48 16.07
CA CYS A 214 0.07 -10.51 15.78
C CYS A 214 0.87 -10.63 17.09
N PRO A 215 1.78 -11.62 17.21
CA PRO A 215 2.56 -11.83 18.44
C PRO A 215 3.73 -10.84 18.60
N VAL A 216 4.02 -10.03 17.59
CA VAL A 216 5.17 -9.11 17.58
C VAL A 216 4.74 -7.74 18.08
N ALA A 217 5.44 -7.22 19.08
CA ALA A 217 5.18 -5.90 19.64
C ALA A 217 5.77 -4.77 18.75
N PRO A 218 5.11 -3.60 18.66
CA PRO A 218 5.68 -2.39 18.08
C PRO A 218 7.00 -2.00 18.72
N ARG A 219 7.90 -1.38 17.94
CA ARG A 219 9.15 -0.81 18.46
C ARG A 219 9.02 0.68 18.61
N SER A 220 9.68 1.24 19.61
CA SER A 220 9.78 2.69 19.75
C SER A 220 10.44 3.35 18.54
N THR A 221 10.03 4.57 18.25
CA THR A 221 10.64 5.41 17.21
C THR A 221 12.06 5.83 17.60
N VAL A 222 12.93 6.05 16.60
CA VAL A 222 14.32 6.50 16.82
C VAL A 222 14.42 8.04 16.80
N GLY A 223 13.29 8.73 16.58
CA GLY A 223 13.19 10.18 16.62
C GLY A 223 13.45 10.80 15.24
N THR A 224 14.42 11.71 15.15
CA THR A 224 14.73 12.45 13.90
C THR A 224 15.78 11.76 13.03
N GLN A 225 16.23 10.57 13.43
CA GLN A 225 17.27 9.83 12.72
C GLN A 225 16.70 8.99 11.59
N VAL A 226 17.52 8.77 10.56
CA VAL A 226 17.21 7.75 9.55
C VAL A 226 17.35 6.39 10.21
N SER A 227 16.32 5.57 10.14
CA SER A 227 16.31 4.23 10.74
C SER A 227 15.63 3.22 9.82
N CYS A 228 16.02 1.95 9.93
CA CYS A 228 15.36 0.84 9.25
C CYS A 228 15.17 -0.27 10.27
N SER A 229 13.91 -0.52 10.64
CA SER A 229 13.50 -1.57 11.56
C SER A 229 12.78 -2.68 10.79
N ARG A 230 13.29 -3.90 10.88
CA ARG A 230 12.61 -5.10 10.37
C ARG A 230 11.97 -5.87 11.52
N TYR A 231 10.67 -6.12 11.38
CA TYR A 231 9.90 -7.02 12.22
C TYR A 231 9.82 -8.38 11.51
N GLN A 232 10.41 -9.41 12.12
CA GLN A 232 10.31 -10.77 11.61
C GLN A 232 9.01 -11.40 12.09
N LEU A 233 8.18 -11.85 11.16
CA LEU A 233 6.85 -12.42 11.43
C LEU A 233 6.83 -13.93 11.18
N GLY A 234 7.36 -14.39 10.04
CA GLY A 234 7.36 -15.80 9.69
C GLY A 234 8.36 -16.63 10.48
N ARG A 235 8.06 -17.92 10.69
CA ARG A 235 8.87 -18.86 11.46
C ARG A 235 9.02 -20.19 10.73
N ILE A 236 10.22 -20.76 10.81
CA ILE A 236 10.49 -22.14 10.39
C ILE A 236 10.87 -22.87 11.67
N ASP A 237 10.01 -23.77 12.13
CA ASP A 237 10.24 -24.54 13.37
C ASP A 237 10.81 -25.93 13.07
N ARG A 238 10.90 -26.33 11.79
CA ARG A 238 11.45 -27.62 11.36
C ARG A 238 12.91 -27.49 10.93
N VAL A 239 13.74 -28.44 11.41
CA VAL A 239 15.11 -28.61 10.91
C VAL A 239 15.05 -29.14 9.49
N VAL A 240 15.51 -28.35 8.53
CA VAL A 240 15.73 -28.81 7.15
C VAL A 240 17.03 -29.59 7.13
N LEU A 241 16.95 -30.92 7.09
CA LEU A 241 18.11 -31.77 6.81
C LEU A 241 18.33 -31.76 5.29
N LEU A 242 19.45 -31.19 4.85
CA LEU A 242 19.95 -31.21 3.47
C LEU A 242 20.78 -32.46 3.22
#